data_AF-A0A2A2I4E3-F1
#
_entry.id   AF-A0A2A2I4E3-F1
#
_cell.length_a   1.000
_cell.length_b   1.000
_cell.length_c   1.000
_cell.angle_alpha   90.00
_cell.angle_beta   90.00
_cell.angle_gamma   90.00
#
_symmetry.space_group_name_H-M   'P 1'
#
loop_
_entity.id
_entity.type
_entity.pdbx_description
1 polymer ?
#
loop_
_entity_poly.entity_id
_entity_poly.type
_entity_poly.pdbx_seq_one_letter_code
_entity_poly.pdbx_strand_id
1 'polypeptide(L)'
;MTAEKRQITGSVAGPYAEHLINTAIRLGVSKACLQAATELQLSQLPAAISATDYLQLLNAADSAHPGIGVAVGNAVSPGAYPTLGLTLLSCETLAQTLEQVILFESLVHDLGTTRLETEGEQIALIWQPNPAYFPELHRDACRPVVESVLAGIKTSWIQSR
;
A
#
# COMPACT_ATOMS: atom_id res chain seq x y z
N MET A 1 -3.66 -32.07 21.55
CA MET A 1 -4.28 -31.39 20.40
C MET A 1 -3.82 -29.94 20.42
N THR A 2 -2.65 -29.70 19.84
CA THR A 2 -2.03 -28.39 19.75
C THR A 2 -2.78 -27.59 18.70
N ALA A 3 -3.34 -26.44 19.08
CA ALA A 3 -3.88 -25.48 18.14
C ALA A 3 -2.74 -25.05 17.21
N GLU A 4 -2.83 -25.45 15.95
CA GLU A 4 -1.95 -25.01 14.88
C GLU A 4 -2.05 -23.48 14.84
N LYS A 5 -0.97 -22.79 15.25
CA LYS A 5 -0.83 -21.35 15.03
C LYS A 5 -0.92 -21.16 13.53
N ARG A 6 -2.11 -20.77 13.05
CA ARG A 6 -2.32 -20.32 11.68
C ARG A 6 -1.40 -19.13 11.50
N GLN A 7 -0.26 -19.37 10.87
CA GLN A 7 0.75 -18.36 10.60
C GLN A 7 0.06 -17.30 9.75
N ILE A 8 -0.20 -16.13 10.33
CA ILE A 8 -0.78 -15.01 9.59
C ILE A 8 0.32 -14.51 8.66
N THR A 9 0.45 -15.11 7.49
CA THR A 9 1.16 -14.54 6.37
C THR A 9 0.30 -13.38 5.87
N GLY A 10 0.61 -12.16 6.28
CA GLY A 10 -0.08 -10.98 5.77
C GLY A 10 -0.08 -10.97 4.26
N SER A 11 -1.21 -10.53 3.71
CA SER A 11 -1.49 -10.57 2.29
C SER A 11 -1.49 -9.16 1.74
N VAL A 12 -0.97 -9.00 0.52
CA VAL A 12 -1.08 -7.80 -0.29
C VAL A 12 -1.77 -8.19 -1.60
N ALA A 13 -2.82 -7.48 -1.98
CA ALA A 13 -3.55 -7.76 -3.22
C ALA A 13 -2.62 -7.67 -4.43
N GLY A 14 -2.70 -8.67 -5.33
CA GLY A 14 -1.91 -8.73 -6.56
C GLY A 14 -1.97 -7.44 -7.38
N PRO A 15 -3.17 -6.87 -7.65
CA PRO A 15 -3.29 -5.59 -8.35
C PRO A 15 -2.58 -4.41 -7.67
N TYR A 16 -2.46 -4.42 -6.33
CA TYR A 16 -1.70 -3.40 -5.60
C TYR A 16 -0.19 -3.54 -5.85
N ALA A 17 0.31 -4.78 -5.85
CA ALA A 17 1.71 -5.07 -6.16
C ALA A 17 2.05 -4.80 -7.64
N GLU A 18 1.14 -5.11 -8.57
CA GLU A 18 1.28 -4.76 -9.98
C GLU A 18 1.39 -3.25 -10.17
N HIS A 19 0.66 -2.48 -9.37
CA HIS A 19 0.71 -1.02 -9.40
C HIS A 19 2.11 -0.48 -9.06
N LEU A 20 2.73 -1.03 -8.01
CA LEU A 20 4.12 -0.74 -7.65
C LEU A 20 5.08 -1.09 -8.80
N ILE A 21 5.01 -2.31 -9.33
CA ILE A 21 5.91 -2.79 -10.39
C ILE A 21 5.80 -1.91 -11.64
N ASN A 22 4.58 -1.64 -12.09
CA ASN A 22 4.33 -0.84 -13.28
C ASN A 22 4.83 0.60 -13.09
N THR A 23 4.64 1.18 -11.90
CA THR A 23 5.09 2.54 -11.60
C THR A 23 6.62 2.62 -11.56
N ALA A 24 7.27 1.66 -10.89
CA ALA A 24 8.72 1.57 -10.84
C ALA A 24 9.34 1.44 -12.25
N ILE A 25 8.78 0.57 -13.10
CA ILE A 25 9.24 0.41 -14.48
C ILE A 25 9.06 1.71 -15.29
N ARG A 26 7.92 2.40 -15.17
CA ARG A 26 7.70 3.70 -15.84
C ARG A 26 8.71 4.77 -15.43
N LEU A 27 9.20 4.71 -14.19
CA LEU A 27 10.21 5.64 -13.65
C LEU A 27 11.65 5.20 -13.92
N GLY A 28 11.85 4.13 -14.70
CA GLY A 28 13.16 3.67 -15.13
C GLY A 28 13.81 2.63 -14.21
N VAL A 29 13.11 2.14 -13.18
CA VAL A 29 13.61 0.99 -12.40
C VAL A 29 13.57 -0.25 -13.29
N SER A 30 14.73 -0.89 -13.48
CA SER A 30 14.81 -2.05 -14.37
C SER A 30 14.01 -3.24 -13.80
N LYS A 31 13.35 -3.99 -14.68
CA LYS A 31 12.65 -5.23 -14.30
C LYS A 31 13.59 -6.24 -13.62
N ALA A 32 14.86 -6.28 -14.03
CA ALA A 32 15.87 -7.15 -13.43
C ALA A 32 16.15 -6.81 -11.96
N CYS A 33 16.17 -5.51 -11.61
CA CYS A 33 16.32 -5.06 -10.23
C CYS A 33 15.15 -5.52 -9.35
N LEU A 34 13.92 -5.38 -9.84
CA LEU A 34 12.72 -5.85 -9.13
C LEU A 34 12.70 -7.38 -9.01
N GLN A 35 13.05 -8.09 -10.09
CA GLN A 35 13.07 -9.55 -10.11
C GLN A 35 14.13 -10.13 -9.17
N ALA A 36 15.25 -9.44 -8.94
CA ALA A 36 16.26 -9.87 -7.98
C ALA A 36 15.81 -9.76 -6.52
N ALA A 37 14.74 -9.03 -6.24
CA ALA A 37 14.23 -8.82 -4.88
C ALA A 37 13.27 -9.92 -4.40
N THR A 38 12.73 -10.74 -5.31
CA THR A 38 11.71 -11.75 -5.01
C THR A 38 11.73 -12.89 -6.02
N GLU A 39 11.33 -14.08 -5.58
CA GLU A 39 11.16 -15.26 -6.44
C GLU A 39 9.85 -15.22 -7.25
N LEU A 40 9.00 -14.20 -7.05
CA LEU A 40 7.75 -14.05 -7.78
C LEU A 40 7.98 -13.84 -9.28
N GLN A 41 7.14 -14.45 -10.11
CA GLN A 41 7.11 -14.16 -11.54
C GLN A 41 6.41 -12.82 -11.82
N LEU A 42 7.18 -11.74 -12.01
CA LEU A 42 6.63 -10.38 -12.12
C LEU A 42 5.72 -10.12 -13.33
N SER A 43 5.72 -11.01 -14.34
CA SER A 43 4.79 -10.90 -15.48
C SER A 43 3.39 -11.41 -15.18
N GLN A 44 3.22 -12.16 -14.09
CA GLN A 44 1.95 -12.79 -13.73
C GLN A 44 1.92 -13.01 -12.21
N LEU A 45 1.44 -12.00 -11.49
CA LEU A 45 1.30 -12.12 -10.04
C LEU A 45 0.06 -12.96 -9.68
N PRO A 46 0.11 -13.70 -8.56
CA PRO A 46 -1.09 -14.29 -7.98
C PRO A 46 -2.05 -13.19 -7.51
N ALA A 47 -3.30 -13.57 -7.22
CA ALA A 47 -4.33 -12.64 -6.71
C ALA A 47 -3.93 -11.95 -5.39
N ALA A 48 -3.01 -12.56 -4.64
CA ALA A 48 -2.40 -12.01 -3.44
C ALA A 48 -0.96 -12.49 -3.31
N ILE A 49 -0.06 -11.61 -2.89
CA ILE A 49 1.33 -11.92 -2.56
C ILE A 49 1.58 -11.72 -1.07
N SER A 50 2.69 -12.23 -0.55
CA SER A 50 3.06 -12.01 0.85
C SER A 50 3.43 -10.55 1.11
N ALA A 51 3.16 -10.05 2.30
CA ALA A 51 3.64 -8.75 2.76
C ALA A 51 5.16 -8.62 2.63
N THR A 52 5.91 -9.69 2.92
CA THR A 52 7.36 -9.71 2.79
C THR A 52 7.82 -9.49 1.35
N ASP A 53 7.24 -10.22 0.38
CA ASP A 53 7.59 -10.07 -1.05
C ASP A 53 7.27 -8.65 -1.54
N TYR A 54 6.12 -8.10 -1.13
CA TYR A 54 5.75 -6.74 -1.48
C TYR A 54 6.77 -5.72 -0.94
N LEU A 55 7.16 -5.85 0.33
CA LEU A 55 8.13 -4.95 0.95
C LEU A 55 9.52 -5.08 0.32
N GLN A 56 9.93 -6.28 -0.08
CA GLN A 56 11.17 -6.48 -0.83
C GLN A 56 11.15 -5.77 -2.18
N LEU A 57 10.05 -5.89 -2.93
CA LEU A 57 9.86 -5.16 -4.19
C LEU A 57 9.90 -3.65 -3.99
N LEU A 58 9.22 -3.14 -2.96
CA LEU A 58 9.15 -1.71 -2.66
C LEU A 58 10.53 -1.16 -2.27
N ASN A 59 11.28 -1.88 -1.43
CA ASN A 59 12.62 -1.49 -1.02
C ASN A 59 13.62 -1.51 -2.17
N ALA A 60 13.54 -2.50 -3.06
CA ALA A 60 14.36 -2.54 -4.26
C ALA A 60 14.07 -1.34 -5.17
N ALA A 61 12.78 -1.00 -5.33
CA ALA A 61 12.38 0.16 -6.11
C ALA A 61 12.83 1.48 -5.49
N ASP A 62 12.71 1.66 -4.16
CA ASP A 62 13.14 2.90 -3.47
C ASP A 62 14.65 3.07 -3.51
N SER A 63 15.40 1.96 -3.42
CA SER A 63 16.87 1.98 -3.55
C SER A 63 17.32 2.44 -4.95
N ALA A 64 16.55 2.11 -5.98
CA ALA A 64 16.83 2.53 -7.35
C ALA A 64 16.27 3.93 -7.68
N HIS A 65 15.17 4.32 -7.04
CA HIS A 65 14.47 5.59 -7.28
C HIS A 65 13.89 6.13 -5.95
N PRO A 66 14.68 6.93 -5.20
CA PRO A 66 14.21 7.50 -3.94
C PRO A 66 12.91 8.29 -4.10
N GLY A 67 11.93 8.05 -3.22
CA GLY A 67 10.60 8.65 -3.32
C GLY A 67 9.63 7.84 -4.19
N ILE A 68 9.96 6.58 -4.46
CA ILE A 68 9.07 5.65 -5.15
C ILE A 68 7.71 5.54 -4.45
N GLY A 69 7.70 5.61 -3.12
CA GLY A 69 6.47 5.52 -2.32
C GLY A 69 5.45 6.57 -2.75
N VAL A 70 5.85 7.85 -2.75
CA VAL A 70 5.00 8.95 -3.21
C VAL A 70 4.53 8.75 -4.65
N ALA A 71 5.42 8.31 -5.54
CA ALA A 71 5.08 8.11 -6.94
C ALA A 71 4.07 6.97 -7.15
N VAL A 72 4.21 5.88 -6.41
CA VAL A 72 3.26 4.75 -6.38
C VAL A 72 1.91 5.22 -5.89
N GLY A 73 1.85 5.93 -4.76
CA GLY A 73 0.59 6.45 -4.24
C GLY A 73 -0.10 7.45 -5.19
N ASN A 74 0.66 8.31 -5.87
CA ASN A 74 0.10 9.26 -6.84
C ASN A 74 -0.38 8.62 -8.15
N ALA A 75 0.09 7.42 -8.46
CA ALA A 75 -0.34 6.70 -9.65
C ALA A 75 -1.62 5.87 -9.42
N VAL A 76 -2.04 5.69 -8.16
CA VAL A 76 -3.21 4.91 -7.79
C VAL A 76 -4.46 5.41 -8.52
N SER A 77 -5.23 4.47 -9.05
CA SER A 77 -6.54 4.69 -9.66
C SER A 77 -7.60 3.92 -8.88
N PRO A 78 -8.83 4.44 -8.69
CA PRO A 78 -9.97 3.71 -8.15
C PRO A 78 -10.21 2.36 -8.83
N GLY A 79 -9.87 2.22 -10.12
CA GLY A 79 -9.97 0.96 -10.85
C GLY A 79 -9.03 -0.14 -10.36
N ALA A 80 -7.98 0.21 -9.62
CA ALA A 80 -7.04 -0.75 -9.01
C ALA A 80 -7.66 -1.51 -7.82
N TYR A 81 -8.77 -1.02 -7.27
CA TYR A 81 -9.47 -1.64 -6.14
C TYR A 81 -10.98 -1.72 -6.43
N PRO A 82 -11.47 -2.74 -7.15
CA PRO A 82 -12.87 -2.74 -7.59
C PRO A 82 -13.89 -2.55 -6.44
N THR A 83 -13.67 -3.17 -5.28
CA THR A 83 -14.57 -3.05 -4.12
C THR A 83 -14.42 -1.71 -3.37
N LEU A 84 -13.18 -1.29 -3.10
CA LEU A 84 -12.91 -0.02 -2.42
C LEU A 84 -13.21 1.18 -3.33
N GLY A 85 -12.70 1.16 -4.56
CA GLY A 85 -12.83 2.20 -5.57
C GLY A 85 -14.29 2.51 -5.94
N LEU A 86 -15.15 1.50 -6.12
CA LEU A 86 -16.58 1.75 -6.36
C LEU A 86 -17.26 2.44 -5.16
N THR A 87 -16.84 2.12 -3.94
CA THR A 87 -17.39 2.73 -2.73
C THR A 87 -16.84 4.15 -2.51
N LEU A 88 -15.60 4.42 -2.91
CA LEU A 88 -15.03 5.76 -2.87
C LEU A 88 -15.69 6.71 -3.87
N LEU A 89 -16.09 6.22 -5.04
CA LEU A 89 -16.80 7.01 -6.06
C LEU A 89 -18.20 7.46 -5.63
N SER A 90 -18.80 6.82 -4.62
CA SER A 90 -20.10 7.22 -4.08
C SER A 90 -20.02 8.15 -2.85
N CYS A 91 -18.81 8.48 -2.38
CA CYS A 91 -18.61 9.33 -1.21
C CYS A 91 -18.76 10.83 -1.56
N GLU A 92 -19.65 11.54 -0.86
CA GLU A 92 -19.91 12.97 -1.09
C GLU A 92 -18.96 13.89 -0.32
N THR A 93 -18.36 13.40 0.77
CA THR A 93 -17.42 14.18 1.60
C THR A 93 -16.06 13.49 1.74
N LEU A 94 -15.04 14.28 2.12
CA LEU A 94 -13.72 13.75 2.47
C LEU A 94 -13.83 12.81 3.70
N ALA A 95 -14.66 13.16 4.68
CA ALA A 95 -14.89 12.32 5.87
C ALA A 95 -15.39 10.92 5.48
N GLN A 96 -16.43 10.84 4.63
CA GLN A 96 -16.94 9.56 4.12
C GLN A 96 -15.86 8.78 3.37
N THR A 97 -15.06 9.47 2.53
CA THR A 97 -13.96 8.84 1.79
C THR A 97 -12.95 8.20 2.75
N LEU A 98 -12.53 8.93 3.79
CA LEU A 98 -11.58 8.44 4.79
C LEU A 98 -12.16 7.29 5.63
N GLU A 99 -13.45 7.34 5.98
CA GLU A 99 -14.15 6.24 6.66
C GLU A 99 -14.11 4.95 5.83
N GLN A 100 -14.35 5.04 4.51
CA GLN A 100 -14.31 3.88 3.63
C GLN A 100 -12.88 3.33 3.47
N VAL A 101 -11.87 4.21 3.38
CA VAL A 101 -10.46 3.79 3.38
C VAL A 101 -10.15 2.98 4.64
N ILE A 102 -10.47 3.51 5.82
CA ILE A 102 -10.20 2.85 7.11
C ILE A 102 -10.94 1.50 7.20
N LEU A 103 -12.19 1.46 6.74
CA LEU A 103 -12.99 0.24 6.79
C LEU A 103 -12.44 -0.88 5.89
N PHE A 104 -11.90 -0.52 4.72
CA PHE A 104 -11.57 -1.48 3.67
C PHE A 104 -10.08 -1.62 3.36
N GLU A 105 -9.18 -0.89 4.03
CA GLU A 105 -7.73 -0.98 3.80
C GLU A 105 -7.19 -2.42 3.96
N SER A 106 -7.76 -3.18 4.90
CA SER A 106 -7.37 -4.58 5.14
C SER A 106 -7.71 -5.53 3.99
N LEU A 107 -8.61 -5.14 3.07
CA LEU A 107 -8.87 -5.88 1.83
C LEU A 107 -7.75 -5.71 0.81
N VAL A 108 -7.00 -4.60 0.91
CA VAL A 108 -5.88 -4.28 0.02
C VAL A 108 -4.59 -4.86 0.56
N HIS A 109 -4.31 -4.62 1.85
CA HIS A 109 -3.13 -5.15 2.50
C HIS A 109 -3.21 -5.17 4.03
N ASP A 110 -2.34 -5.95 4.67
CA ASP A 110 -2.15 -5.96 6.14
C ASP A 110 -0.83 -5.28 6.58
N LEU A 111 -0.30 -4.34 5.79
CA LEU A 111 0.99 -3.69 6.05
C LEU A 111 0.98 -2.69 7.22
N GLY A 112 -0.22 -2.28 7.66
CA GLY A 112 -0.45 -1.27 8.67
C GLY A 112 -1.90 -0.81 8.64
N THR A 113 -2.25 0.12 9.51
CA THR A 113 -3.62 0.63 9.63
C THR A 113 -3.69 2.14 9.67
N THR A 114 -4.79 2.68 9.15
CA THR A 114 -5.08 4.11 9.13
C THR A 114 -5.98 4.48 10.31
N ARG A 115 -5.72 5.63 10.93
CA ARG A 115 -6.61 6.25 11.90
C ARG A 115 -6.70 7.76 11.71
N LEU A 116 -7.78 8.33 12.24
CA LEU A 116 -7.97 9.76 12.33
C LEU A 116 -7.84 10.18 13.79
N GLU A 117 -7.06 11.22 14.04
CA GLU A 117 -6.99 11.91 15.33
C GLU A 117 -7.46 13.35 15.15
N THR A 118 -8.32 13.83 16.04
CA THR A 118 -8.80 15.21 16.03
C THR A 118 -7.91 16.06 16.92
N GLU A 119 -7.30 17.09 16.35
CA GLU A 119 -6.42 18.04 17.04
C GLU A 119 -7.00 19.45 16.91
N GLY A 120 -7.92 19.81 17.82
CA GLY A 120 -8.61 21.10 17.76
C GLY A 120 -9.47 21.23 16.50
N GLU A 121 -9.11 22.17 15.62
CA GLU A 121 -9.77 22.37 14.32
C GLU A 121 -9.15 21.55 13.18
N GLN A 122 -8.15 20.71 13.49
CA GLN A 122 -7.45 19.88 12.51
C GLN A 122 -7.80 18.41 12.70
N ILE A 123 -7.68 17.65 11.60
CA ILE A 123 -7.74 16.19 11.62
C ILE A 123 -6.40 15.68 11.12
N ALA A 124 -5.72 14.88 11.93
CA ALA A 124 -4.51 14.17 11.57
C ALA A 124 -4.88 12.79 11.00
N LEU A 125 -4.49 12.55 9.75
CA LEU A 125 -4.51 11.23 9.14
C LEU A 125 -3.20 10.52 9.47
N ILE A 126 -3.27 9.46 10.27
CA ILE A 126 -2.10 8.74 10.74
C ILE A 126 -2.16 7.33 10.18
N TRP A 127 -1.10 6.93 9.49
CA TRP A 127 -0.89 5.54 9.10
C TRP A 127 0.15 4.90 10.02
N GLN A 128 -0.23 3.82 10.70
CA GLN A 128 0.62 3.09 11.62
C GLN A 128 1.10 1.78 10.96
N PRO A 129 2.42 1.59 10.77
CA PRO A 129 2.96 0.35 10.22
C PRO A 129 2.66 -0.84 11.14
N ASN A 130 2.40 -2.01 10.55
CA ASN A 130 2.18 -3.24 11.29
C ASN A 130 3.51 -3.76 11.87
N PRO A 131 3.65 -3.88 13.20
CA PRO A 131 4.91 -4.27 13.85
C PRO A 131 5.36 -5.69 13.52
N ALA A 132 4.48 -6.54 12.97
CA ALA A 132 4.88 -7.86 12.46
C ALA A 132 5.86 -7.78 11.26
N TYR A 133 5.75 -6.71 10.46
CA TYR A 133 6.63 -6.46 9.31
C TYR A 133 7.66 -5.36 9.58
N PHE A 134 7.40 -4.53 10.59
CA PHE A 134 8.29 -3.44 11.02
C PHE A 134 8.58 -3.56 12.54
N PRO A 135 9.31 -4.60 12.98
CA PRO A 135 9.52 -4.87 14.41
C PRO A 135 10.35 -3.78 15.09
N GLU A 136 11.28 -3.18 14.35
CA GLU A 136 11.97 -1.96 14.73
C GLU A 136 11.45 -0.86 13.81
N LEU A 137 10.61 0.04 14.35
CA LEU A 137 10.02 1.17 13.62
C LEU A 137 11.11 2.20 13.27
N HIS A 138 11.97 1.85 12.32
CA HIS A 138 12.95 2.73 11.72
C HIS A 138 12.27 3.52 10.61
N ARG A 139 12.35 4.86 10.71
CA ARG A 139 11.73 5.78 9.75
C ARG A 139 12.06 5.39 8.31
N ASP A 140 13.31 5.07 8.02
CA ASP A 140 13.75 4.78 6.64
C ASP A 140 13.19 3.46 6.12
N ALA A 141 12.98 2.47 7.00
CA ALA A 141 12.46 1.15 6.62
C ALA A 141 10.96 1.20 6.26
N CYS A 142 10.18 2.02 6.97
CA CYS A 142 8.74 2.16 6.70
C CYS A 142 8.39 3.34 5.79
N ARG A 143 9.32 4.27 5.53
CA ARG A 143 9.05 5.48 4.73
C ARG A 143 8.38 5.17 3.38
N PRO A 144 8.89 4.27 2.52
CA PRO A 144 8.30 4.08 1.20
C PRO A 144 6.85 3.59 1.26
N VAL A 145 6.53 2.73 2.24
CA VAL A 145 5.15 2.23 2.41
C VAL A 145 4.25 3.34 2.96
N VAL A 146 4.70 4.09 3.97
CA VAL A 146 3.97 5.23 4.54
C VAL A 146 3.65 6.26 3.46
N GLU A 147 4.66 6.63 2.66
CA GLU A 147 4.52 7.57 1.55
C GLU A 147 3.51 7.07 0.52
N SER A 148 3.58 5.79 0.14
CA SER A 148 2.64 5.18 -0.83
C SER A 148 1.20 5.23 -0.36
N VAL A 149 0.94 4.91 0.91
CA VAL A 149 -0.42 4.89 1.46
C VAL A 149 -0.97 6.31 1.58
N LEU A 150 -0.22 7.24 2.17
CA LEU A 150 -0.70 8.62 2.36
C LEU A 150 -0.91 9.34 1.02
N ALA A 151 -0.01 9.17 0.05
CA ALA A 151 -0.19 9.72 -1.29
C ALA A 151 -1.35 9.04 -2.03
N GLY A 152 -1.55 7.72 -1.84
CA GLY A 152 -2.68 6.97 -2.39
C GLY A 152 -4.03 7.44 -1.88
N ILE A 153 -4.16 7.66 -0.56
CA ILE A 153 -5.40 8.19 0.05
C ILE A 153 -5.71 9.58 -0.48
N LYS A 154 -4.72 10.47 -0.51
CA LYS A 154 -4.86 11.82 -1.06
C LYS A 154 -5.32 11.78 -2.52
N THR A 155 -4.68 10.95 -3.33
CA THR A 155 -4.98 10.83 -4.77
C THR A 155 -6.37 10.26 -5.02
N SER A 156 -6.76 9.24 -4.26
CA SER A 156 -8.08 8.62 -4.36
C SER A 156 -9.21 9.61 -4.04
N TRP A 157 -9.00 10.50 -3.07
CA TRP A 157 -9.93 11.60 -2.78
C TRP A 157 -10.01 12.61 -3.94
N ILE A 158 -8.88 13.03 -4.51
CA ILE A 158 -8.88 13.98 -5.64
C ILE A 158 -9.65 13.40 -6.83
N GLN A 159 -9.53 12.10 -7.10
CA GLN A 159 -10.16 11.45 -8.25
C GLN A 159 -11.64 11.12 -8.05
N SER A 160 -12.18 11.16 -6.82
CA SER A 160 -13.61 10.96 -6.54
C SER A 160 -14.43 12.26 -6.59
N ARG A 161 -13.89 13.32 -7.20
CA ARG A 161 -14.47 14.66 -7.34
C ARG A 161 -14.40 15.12 -8.78
#